data_AF-A0A2I2DVT0-F1
#
_entry.id   AF-A0A2I2DVT0-F1
#
_cell.length_a   1.000
_cell.length_b   1.000
_cell.length_c   1.000
_cell.angle_alpha   90.00
_cell.angle_beta   90.00
_cell.angle_gamma   90.00
#
_symmetry.space_group_name_H-M   'P 1'
#
loop_
_entity.id
_entity.type
_entity.pdbx_description
1 polymer ?
#
loop_
_entity_poly.entity_id
_entity_poly.type
_entity_poly.pdbx_seq_one_letter_code
_entity_poly.pdbx_strand_id
1 'polypeptide(L)'
;MAFSQTTVAIPDPAFEAYLETAFAANITPDGSTTDGSITFTDINLITDIDLPTAGVTTVTDITGVKSFIKLKNLYVQDNALTGTVDVSGLDKLTNLYFYNNTGVTAVDISGCRVIYHIKGYGCSLESLDASLATTQLTDPTRLRYVYVNDNLLTSINVSGNTGIQRLDCFNNNLTSLDITGFTTLTYLRFQNNAITGSLDVSGNLSLEKLGAFGNDLTNIDLGAIPYTSFTYFKISTNNNLSCVYTDNASDFAPGGPLETAIGSNYSVGTNTNFVLDATECATLGTEDFNAFEFSMYPNPTKEHVTISLNDNASYQLINMNGQTLMKGHFNAGKNPLSISNLARGLYFINMTTTNGNRMTHKLIKQ
;
A
#
# COMPACT_ATOMS: atom_id res chain seq x y z
N MET A 1 1.66 41.54 36.86
CA MET A 1 2.48 40.40 36.39
C MET A 1 2.42 40.45 34.87
N ALA A 2 3.55 40.66 34.20
CA ALA A 2 3.58 40.59 32.74
C ALA A 2 3.38 39.12 32.36
N PHE A 3 2.33 38.81 31.59
CA PHE A 3 2.20 37.49 30.97
C PHE A 3 3.37 37.33 30.01
N SER A 4 4.14 36.26 30.18
CA SER A 4 5.25 35.91 29.28
C SER A 4 4.69 35.57 27.91
N GLN A 5 4.76 36.51 26.96
CA GLN A 5 4.48 36.24 25.56
C GLN A 5 5.46 35.21 25.02
N THR A 6 4.93 34.21 24.30
CA THR A 6 5.73 33.18 23.62
C THR A 6 5.60 33.38 22.12
N THR A 7 6.69 33.13 21.39
CA THR A 7 6.76 33.29 19.92
C THR A 7 6.89 31.93 19.24
N VAL A 8 6.22 31.75 18.12
CA VAL A 8 6.34 30.58 17.23
C VAL A 8 6.69 31.07 15.83
N ALA A 9 7.67 30.42 15.19
CA ALA A 9 8.01 30.72 13.81
C ALA A 9 6.93 30.20 12.86
N ILE A 10 6.40 31.07 12.01
CA ILE A 10 5.43 30.80 10.95
C ILE A 10 5.97 31.44 9.66
N PRO A 11 6.91 30.80 8.95
CA PRO A 11 7.62 31.43 7.84
C PRO A 11 6.76 31.78 6.61
N ASP A 12 5.61 31.11 6.44
CA ASP A 12 4.68 31.37 5.35
C ASP A 12 3.80 32.59 5.66
N PRO A 13 3.92 33.70 4.90
CA PRO A 13 3.20 34.94 5.22
C PRO A 13 1.68 34.80 5.11
N ALA A 14 1.18 33.92 4.25
CA ALA A 14 -0.26 33.70 4.11
C ALA A 14 -0.80 32.89 5.30
N PHE A 15 -0.03 31.93 5.80
CA PHE A 15 -0.39 31.16 6.98
C PHE A 15 -0.34 32.03 8.24
N GLU A 16 0.70 32.85 8.39
CA GLU A 16 0.84 33.83 9.47
C GLU A 16 -0.36 34.79 9.50
N ALA A 17 -0.61 35.49 8.39
CA ALA A 17 -1.73 36.43 8.28
C ALA A 17 -3.08 35.79 8.57
N TYR A 18 -3.29 34.53 8.15
CA TYR A 18 -4.48 33.77 8.48
C TYR A 18 -4.58 33.56 10.00
N LEU A 19 -3.53 33.07 10.64
CA LEU A 19 -3.54 32.76 12.07
C LEU A 19 -3.85 34.02 12.90
N GLU A 20 -3.16 35.13 12.61
CA GLU A 20 -3.38 36.41 13.30
C GLU A 20 -4.81 36.94 13.12
N THR A 21 -5.39 36.77 11.93
CA THR A 21 -6.75 37.23 11.64
C THR A 21 -7.79 36.31 12.28
N ALA A 22 -7.67 35.00 12.11
CA ALA A 22 -8.63 34.01 12.56
C ALA A 22 -8.64 33.85 14.08
N PHE A 23 -7.48 34.06 14.73
CA PHE A 23 -7.30 33.87 16.16
C PHE A 23 -6.85 35.15 16.88
N ALA A 24 -7.27 36.33 16.41
CA ALA A 24 -6.92 37.64 16.99
C ALA A 24 -7.25 37.78 18.50
N ALA A 25 -8.13 36.93 19.05
CA ALA A 25 -8.44 36.88 20.49
C ALA A 25 -7.39 36.12 21.31
N ASN A 26 -6.57 35.28 20.68
CA ASN A 26 -5.63 34.35 21.30
C ASN A 26 -4.18 34.64 20.91
N ILE A 27 -3.98 35.10 19.68
CA ILE A 27 -2.71 35.59 19.13
C ILE A 27 -2.68 37.10 19.34
N THR A 28 -1.60 37.61 19.94
CA THR A 28 -1.42 39.05 20.13
C THR A 28 -0.97 39.64 18.80
N PRO A 29 -1.72 40.57 18.20
CA PRO A 29 -1.25 41.26 17.01
C PRO A 29 0.03 42.01 17.33
N ASP A 30 1.15 41.66 16.69
CA ASP A 30 2.43 42.35 16.91
C ASP A 30 2.61 43.59 16.01
N GLY A 31 1.64 43.83 15.12
CA GLY A 31 1.63 44.95 14.19
C GLY A 31 2.20 44.63 12.81
N SER A 32 2.64 43.38 12.57
CA SER A 32 3.06 42.85 11.27
C SER A 32 2.42 41.49 11.03
N THR A 33 1.76 41.30 9.89
CA THR A 33 1.11 40.01 9.53
C THR A 33 1.99 39.11 8.66
N THR A 34 3.26 39.48 8.50
CA THR A 34 4.22 38.84 7.59
C THR A 34 5.66 38.89 8.12
N ASP A 35 5.87 38.91 9.43
CA ASP A 35 7.22 38.96 10.03
C ASP A 35 7.88 37.57 10.19
N GLY A 36 7.15 36.52 9.83
CA GLY A 36 7.58 35.13 9.91
C GLY A 36 7.32 34.49 11.27
N SER A 37 6.52 35.12 12.14
CA SER A 37 6.23 34.62 13.47
C SER A 37 4.86 35.03 13.98
N ILE A 38 4.39 34.34 15.03
CA ILE A 38 3.22 34.77 15.80
C ILE A 38 3.59 34.85 17.27
N THR A 39 3.00 35.81 17.98
CA THR A 39 3.13 35.94 19.43
C THR A 39 1.80 35.67 20.12
N PHE A 40 1.79 34.87 21.18
CA PHE A 40 0.54 34.51 21.86
C PHE A 40 0.67 34.48 23.38
N THR A 41 -0.49 34.55 24.03
CA THR A 41 -0.62 34.38 25.50
C THR A 41 -1.09 32.97 25.86
N ASP A 42 -1.94 32.36 25.03
CA ASP A 42 -2.33 30.95 25.18
C ASP A 42 -2.77 30.32 23.84
N ILE A 43 -1.86 29.58 23.21
CA ILE A 43 -2.12 28.82 21.97
C ILE A 43 -2.98 27.56 22.21
N ASN A 44 -3.15 27.13 23.46
CA ASN A 44 -3.88 25.92 23.80
C ASN A 44 -5.39 26.03 23.58
N LEU A 45 -5.91 27.24 23.39
CA LEU A 45 -7.32 27.49 23.07
C LEU A 45 -7.63 27.23 21.59
N ILE A 46 -6.61 27.14 20.73
CA ILE A 46 -6.76 26.89 19.30
C ILE A 46 -6.80 25.37 19.09
N THR A 47 -8.01 24.86 18.85
CA THR A 47 -8.26 23.42 18.60
C THR A 47 -8.57 23.10 17.14
N ASP A 48 -8.78 24.13 16.32
CA ASP A 48 -9.26 24.03 14.95
C ASP A 48 -8.53 25.07 14.11
N ILE A 49 -7.90 24.65 13.01
CA ILE A 49 -7.33 25.52 11.98
C ILE A 49 -8.00 25.13 10.66
N ASP A 50 -8.67 26.09 10.03
CA ASP A 50 -9.46 25.87 8.81
C ASP A 50 -9.13 26.92 7.74
N LEU A 51 -8.17 26.59 6.87
CA LEU A 51 -7.77 27.47 5.78
C LEU A 51 -8.89 27.54 4.72
N PRO A 52 -9.27 28.75 4.26
CA PRO A 52 -10.39 28.93 3.35
C PRO A 52 -10.13 28.29 1.97
N THR A 53 -11.14 27.61 1.43
CA THR A 53 -11.07 26.80 0.20
C THR A 53 -11.30 27.58 -1.11
N ALA A 54 -11.53 28.90 -1.07
CA ALA A 54 -11.85 29.69 -2.27
C ALA A 54 -11.13 31.05 -2.27
N GLY A 55 -10.22 31.23 -3.24
CA GLY A 55 -9.76 32.54 -3.71
C GLY A 55 -8.76 33.31 -2.85
N VAL A 56 -8.20 32.73 -1.76
CA VAL A 56 -7.37 33.52 -0.82
C VAL A 56 -6.03 32.91 -0.39
N THR A 57 -5.72 31.62 -0.54
CA THR A 57 -4.50 31.11 0.12
C THR A 57 -3.49 30.46 -0.82
N THR A 58 -2.34 31.13 -0.92
CA THR A 58 -1.07 30.65 -1.49
C THR A 58 -0.24 29.96 -0.41
N VAL A 59 -0.86 29.37 0.63
CA VAL A 59 -0.09 28.78 1.73
C VAL A 59 0.71 27.63 1.14
N THR A 60 2.03 27.75 1.24
CA THR A 60 3.03 26.81 0.72
C THR A 60 3.68 25.99 1.81
N ASP A 61 3.64 26.48 3.05
CA ASP A 61 4.28 25.88 4.21
C ASP A 61 3.43 26.11 5.47
N ILE A 62 3.27 25.07 6.29
CA ILE A 62 2.58 25.11 7.59
C ILE A 62 3.55 24.99 8.78
N THR A 63 4.84 25.26 8.55
CA THR A 63 5.87 25.26 9.60
C THR A 63 5.39 26.07 10.80
N GLY A 64 5.57 25.48 11.98
CA GLY A 64 5.09 26.01 13.26
C GLY A 64 3.75 25.44 13.72
N VAL A 65 2.98 24.75 12.86
CA VAL A 65 1.69 24.09 13.20
C VAL A 65 1.81 23.08 14.37
N LYS A 66 2.99 22.49 14.57
CA LYS A 66 3.23 21.56 15.69
C LYS A 66 3.19 22.23 17.07
N SER A 67 3.23 23.55 17.13
CA SER A 67 3.12 24.32 18.38
C SER A 67 1.69 24.33 18.94
N PHE A 68 0.69 24.02 18.09
CA PHE A 68 -0.71 23.98 18.47
C PHE A 68 -1.05 22.60 19.07
N ILE A 69 -0.45 22.26 20.22
CA ILE A 69 -0.52 20.91 20.83
C ILE A 69 -1.92 20.45 21.25
N LYS A 70 -2.93 21.34 21.24
CA LYS A 70 -4.35 21.01 21.48
C LYS A 70 -5.16 20.86 20.20
N LEU A 71 -4.53 21.02 19.03
CA LEU A 71 -5.18 20.95 17.73
C LEU A 71 -5.83 19.58 17.53
N LYS A 72 -7.12 19.62 17.19
CA LYS A 72 -7.95 18.45 16.87
C LYS A 72 -8.24 18.37 15.38
N ASN A 73 -8.39 19.53 14.74
CA ASN A 73 -8.80 19.63 13.35
C ASN A 73 -7.84 20.54 12.60
N LEU A 74 -7.21 20.00 11.56
CA LEU A 74 -6.38 20.76 10.64
C LEU A 74 -6.92 20.57 9.22
N TYR A 75 -7.44 21.66 8.66
CA TYR A 75 -7.97 21.71 7.31
C TYR A 75 -7.15 22.71 6.49
N VAL A 76 -6.28 22.16 5.64
CA VAL A 76 -5.32 22.89 4.80
C VAL A 76 -5.44 22.46 3.33
N GLN A 77 -6.59 21.92 2.96
CA GLN A 77 -6.91 21.53 1.58
C GLN A 77 -6.89 22.72 0.61
N ASP A 78 -6.83 22.42 -0.70
CA ASP A 78 -7.02 23.41 -1.78
C ASP A 78 -6.05 24.61 -1.66
N ASN A 79 -4.79 24.32 -1.30
CA ASN A 79 -3.70 25.28 -1.12
C ASN A 79 -2.53 24.98 -2.07
N ALA A 80 -1.38 25.60 -1.82
CA ALA A 80 -0.16 25.40 -2.60
C ALA A 80 0.94 24.71 -1.77
N LEU A 81 0.56 23.89 -0.78
CA LEU A 81 1.53 23.25 0.11
C LEU A 81 2.53 22.42 -0.68
N THR A 82 3.79 22.48 -0.25
CA THR A 82 4.89 21.75 -0.86
C THR A 82 5.65 20.91 0.14
N GLY A 83 6.30 19.85 -0.33
CA GLY A 83 7.16 19.01 0.51
C GLY A 83 6.36 18.17 1.50
N THR A 84 6.69 18.27 2.78
CA THR A 84 6.11 17.41 3.83
C THR A 84 5.06 18.16 4.64
N VAL A 85 3.85 17.60 4.73
CA VAL A 85 2.88 17.98 5.76
C VAL A 85 3.29 17.31 7.06
N ASP A 86 4.07 18.02 7.87
CA ASP A 86 4.57 17.52 9.15
C ASP A 86 3.67 17.96 10.31
N VAL A 87 2.88 17.01 10.80
CA VAL A 87 2.00 17.17 11.97
C VAL A 87 2.40 16.23 13.11
N SER A 88 3.64 15.72 13.08
CA SER A 88 4.17 14.79 14.06
C SER A 88 3.99 15.30 15.50
N GLY A 89 3.64 14.40 16.41
CA GLY A 89 3.47 14.68 17.83
C GLY A 89 2.17 15.40 18.20
N LEU A 90 1.29 15.77 17.24
CA LEU A 90 -0.03 16.32 17.54
C LEU A 90 -0.98 15.22 18.05
N ASP A 91 -0.81 14.84 19.32
CA ASP A 91 -1.47 13.70 19.97
C ASP A 91 -2.98 13.85 20.18
N LYS A 92 -3.54 15.04 19.90
CA LYS A 92 -4.98 15.35 19.90
C LYS A 92 -5.59 15.45 18.52
N LEU A 93 -4.77 15.40 17.46
CA LEU A 93 -5.23 15.56 16.08
C LEU A 93 -6.15 14.40 15.72
N THR A 94 -7.38 14.73 15.35
CA THR A 94 -8.47 13.81 15.01
C THR A 94 -8.76 13.86 13.51
N ASN A 95 -8.76 15.05 12.90
CA ASN A 95 -9.02 15.23 11.48
C ASN A 95 -7.86 15.98 10.81
N LEU A 96 -7.31 15.38 9.75
CA LEU A 96 -6.23 15.95 8.95
C LEU A 96 -6.64 15.97 7.47
N TYR A 97 -7.00 17.15 6.95
CA TYR A 97 -7.35 17.34 5.55
C TYR A 97 -6.31 18.24 4.88
N PHE A 98 -5.62 17.71 3.87
CA PHE A 98 -4.59 18.42 3.10
C PHE A 98 -4.69 18.09 1.60
N TYR A 99 -5.85 17.60 1.16
CA TYR A 99 -6.10 17.23 -0.23
C TYR A 99 -5.97 18.42 -1.20
N ASN A 100 -5.77 18.12 -2.49
CA ASN A 100 -5.57 19.11 -3.55
C ASN A 100 -4.38 20.07 -3.31
N ASN A 101 -3.34 19.59 -2.62
CA ASN A 101 -2.04 20.26 -2.54
C ASN A 101 -1.04 19.48 -3.41
N THR A 102 -0.94 19.84 -4.68
CA THR A 102 -0.17 19.03 -5.66
C THR A 102 1.33 18.98 -5.39
N GLY A 103 1.87 19.93 -4.62
CA GLY A 103 3.28 19.95 -4.22
C GLY A 103 3.63 19.09 -3.01
N VAL A 104 2.64 18.54 -2.29
CA VAL A 104 2.86 17.69 -1.11
C VAL A 104 3.32 16.31 -1.56
N THR A 105 4.51 15.92 -1.16
CA THR A 105 5.15 14.64 -1.50
C THR A 105 5.20 13.66 -0.33
N ALA A 106 5.06 14.16 0.90
CA ALA A 106 5.08 13.34 2.11
C ALA A 106 4.15 13.90 3.19
N VAL A 107 3.78 13.03 4.13
CA VAL A 107 3.05 13.39 5.34
C VAL A 107 3.68 12.67 6.53
N ASP A 108 3.95 13.41 7.60
CA ASP A 108 4.43 12.84 8.87
C ASP A 108 3.34 12.97 9.93
N ILE A 109 2.73 11.84 10.27
CA ILE A 109 1.72 11.70 11.33
C ILE A 109 2.26 10.92 12.54
N SER A 110 3.57 10.77 12.66
CA SER A 110 4.18 10.02 13.76
C SER A 110 3.80 10.65 15.10
N GLY A 111 3.35 9.83 16.06
CA GLY A 111 2.89 10.32 17.36
C GLY A 111 1.48 10.91 17.39
N CYS A 112 0.75 10.97 16.27
CA CYS A 112 -0.66 11.36 16.23
C CYS A 112 -1.56 10.17 16.62
N ARG A 113 -1.87 10.04 17.91
CA ARG A 113 -2.45 8.80 18.49
C ARG A 113 -3.96 8.63 18.32
N VAL A 114 -4.66 9.68 17.92
CA VAL A 114 -6.14 9.72 17.89
C VAL A 114 -6.70 10.20 16.55
N ILE A 115 -5.90 10.12 15.48
CA ILE A 115 -6.39 10.46 14.14
C ILE A 115 -7.53 9.51 13.78
N TYR A 116 -8.63 10.10 13.33
CA TYR A 116 -9.86 9.43 12.92
C TYR A 116 -10.04 9.51 11.39
N HIS A 117 -9.73 10.68 10.80
CA HIS A 117 -9.80 10.93 9.36
C HIS A 117 -8.48 11.45 8.79
N ILE A 118 -8.07 10.86 7.66
CA ILE A 118 -7.01 11.40 6.80
C ILE A 118 -7.61 11.63 5.41
N LYS A 119 -7.53 12.88 4.92
CA LYS A 119 -7.86 13.23 3.53
C LYS A 119 -6.67 13.92 2.88
N GLY A 120 -5.94 13.17 2.07
CA GLY A 120 -4.75 13.62 1.34
C GLY A 120 -4.80 13.22 -0.13
N TYR A 121 -5.98 13.23 -0.75
CA TYR A 121 -6.12 12.91 -2.18
C TYR A 121 -5.70 14.07 -3.09
N GLY A 122 -5.32 13.81 -4.33
CA GLY A 122 -4.94 14.86 -5.29
C GLY A 122 -3.64 15.58 -4.90
N CYS A 123 -2.74 14.88 -4.21
CA CYS A 123 -1.39 15.34 -3.86
C CYS A 123 -0.36 14.57 -4.73
N SER A 124 0.91 14.62 -4.33
CA SER A 124 1.99 13.84 -4.94
C SER A 124 2.61 12.86 -3.93
N LEU A 125 1.81 12.32 -2.99
CA LEU A 125 2.32 11.43 -1.94
C LEU A 125 2.95 10.17 -2.54
N GLU A 126 4.17 9.84 -2.10
CA GLU A 126 4.88 8.63 -2.54
C GLU A 126 4.69 7.43 -1.60
N SER A 127 4.38 7.70 -0.33
CA SER A 127 4.08 6.69 0.69
C SER A 127 3.17 7.26 1.80
N LEU A 128 2.51 6.36 2.53
CA LEU A 128 1.79 6.69 3.77
C LEU A 128 2.06 5.61 4.82
N ASP A 129 2.61 6.00 5.97
CA ASP A 129 2.65 5.17 7.17
C ASP A 129 1.69 5.73 8.23
N ALA A 130 0.59 5.03 8.43
CA ALA A 130 -0.39 5.26 9.47
C ALA A 130 -0.53 4.05 10.41
N SER A 131 0.52 3.22 10.50
CA SER A 131 0.48 2.00 11.28
C SER A 131 0.40 2.27 12.78
N LEU A 132 -0.29 1.37 13.49
CA LEU A 132 -0.39 1.39 14.94
C LEU A 132 0.17 0.11 15.55
N ALA A 133 0.92 0.25 16.63
CA ALA A 133 1.34 -0.90 17.44
C ALA A 133 0.10 -1.60 18.03
N THR A 134 0.08 -2.93 17.93
CA THR A 134 -1.04 -3.81 18.32
C THR A 134 -1.49 -3.69 19.78
N THR A 135 -0.66 -3.14 20.67
CA THR A 135 -1.01 -2.90 22.08
C THR A 135 -2.03 -1.78 22.31
N GLN A 136 -2.42 -1.08 21.24
CA GLN A 136 -3.30 0.09 21.33
C GLN A 136 -4.74 -0.23 20.87
N LEU A 137 -5.03 -1.41 20.32
CA LEU A 137 -6.24 -1.79 19.54
C LEU A 137 -7.65 -1.60 20.16
N THR A 138 -7.82 -1.03 21.36
CA THR A 138 -9.12 -0.98 22.06
C THR A 138 -9.83 0.38 22.04
N ASP A 139 -9.24 1.44 21.47
CA ASP A 139 -9.91 2.75 21.41
C ASP A 139 -10.78 2.89 20.14
N PRO A 140 -12.13 2.99 20.24
CA PRO A 140 -13.00 3.14 19.10
C PRO A 140 -12.85 4.47 18.35
N THR A 141 -12.09 5.47 18.84
CA THR A 141 -11.93 6.77 18.17
C THR A 141 -10.78 6.84 17.15
N ARG A 142 -10.20 5.71 16.75
CA ARG A 142 -9.03 5.60 15.86
C ARG A 142 -9.34 5.80 14.38
N LEU A 143 -8.32 5.65 13.53
CA LEU A 143 -8.38 5.82 12.09
C LEU A 143 -9.49 4.96 11.49
N ARG A 144 -10.54 5.63 10.97
CA ARG A 144 -11.70 4.98 10.36
C ARG A 144 -11.83 5.25 8.88
N TYR A 145 -11.39 6.43 8.43
CA TYR A 145 -11.56 6.85 7.05
C TYR A 145 -10.24 7.40 6.50
N VAL A 146 -9.75 6.74 5.46
CA VAL A 146 -8.52 7.10 4.76
C VAL A 146 -8.84 7.37 3.29
N TYR A 147 -8.56 8.59 2.84
CA TYR A 147 -8.72 9.04 1.47
C TYR A 147 -7.38 9.55 0.94
N VAL A 148 -6.71 8.71 0.17
CA VAL A 148 -5.40 8.99 -0.43
C VAL A 148 -5.34 8.60 -1.90
N ASN A 149 -6.51 8.57 -2.54
CA ASN A 149 -6.61 8.40 -3.99
C ASN A 149 -5.94 9.53 -4.77
N ASP A 150 -5.63 9.29 -6.04
CA ASP A 150 -5.02 10.28 -6.93
C ASP A 150 -3.70 10.83 -6.34
N ASN A 151 -2.76 9.93 -6.08
CA ASN A 151 -1.41 10.21 -5.58
C ASN A 151 -0.40 9.35 -6.36
N LEU A 152 0.85 9.28 -5.87
CA LEU A 152 1.92 8.46 -6.43
C LEU A 152 2.32 7.32 -5.49
N LEU A 153 1.43 6.88 -4.59
CA LEU A 153 1.76 5.95 -3.52
C LEU A 153 2.28 4.64 -4.10
N THR A 154 3.50 4.27 -3.70
CA THR A 154 4.07 2.94 -3.96
C THR A 154 3.86 1.99 -2.78
N SER A 155 3.59 2.54 -1.60
CA SER A 155 3.28 1.80 -0.38
C SER A 155 2.28 2.54 0.50
N ILE A 156 1.44 1.76 1.18
CA ILE A 156 0.54 2.23 2.22
C ILE A 156 0.60 1.24 3.38
N ASN A 157 0.90 1.74 4.58
CA ASN A 157 0.90 0.95 5.79
C ASN A 157 -0.19 1.48 6.74
N VAL A 158 -1.31 0.77 6.78
CA VAL A 158 -2.45 1.05 7.68
C VAL A 158 -2.64 -0.08 8.71
N SER A 159 -1.61 -0.92 8.88
CA SER A 159 -1.65 -2.07 9.79
C SER A 159 -1.96 -1.66 11.24
N GLY A 160 -2.67 -2.52 11.97
CA GLY A 160 -3.09 -2.24 13.34
C GLY A 160 -4.30 -1.30 13.46
N ASN A 161 -4.89 -0.83 12.36
CA ASN A 161 -6.13 -0.03 12.39
C ASN A 161 -7.37 -0.90 12.09
N THR A 162 -7.68 -1.86 12.97
CA THR A 162 -8.79 -2.82 12.75
C THR A 162 -10.18 -2.20 12.66
N GLY A 163 -10.33 -0.93 13.08
CA GLY A 163 -11.57 -0.14 13.00
C GLY A 163 -11.77 0.65 11.71
N ILE A 164 -10.91 0.47 10.68
CA ILE A 164 -11.12 1.11 9.37
C ILE A 164 -12.48 0.70 8.80
N GLN A 165 -13.24 1.69 8.36
CA GLN A 165 -14.53 1.53 7.69
C GLN A 165 -14.44 1.85 6.21
N ARG A 166 -13.56 2.80 5.83
CA ARG A 166 -13.36 3.20 4.44
C ARG A 166 -11.89 3.42 4.13
N LEU A 167 -11.44 2.75 3.06
CA LEU A 167 -10.12 2.93 2.46
C LEU A 167 -10.28 3.23 0.97
N ASP A 168 -9.99 4.48 0.60
CA ASP A 168 -9.91 4.95 -0.78
C ASP A 168 -8.43 5.24 -1.12
N CYS A 169 -7.79 4.34 -1.87
CA CYS A 169 -6.40 4.46 -2.33
C CYS A 169 -6.26 4.18 -3.84
N PHE A 170 -7.33 4.37 -4.61
CA PHE A 170 -7.34 4.20 -6.07
C PHE A 170 -6.51 5.26 -6.80
N ASN A 171 -6.12 5.00 -8.05
CA ASN A 171 -5.25 5.87 -8.86
C ASN A 171 -3.92 6.17 -8.12
N ASN A 172 -3.15 5.11 -7.87
CA ASN A 172 -1.83 5.14 -7.24
C ASN A 172 -0.91 4.12 -7.93
N ASN A 173 0.28 3.87 -7.38
CA ASN A 173 1.27 2.92 -7.90
C ASN A 173 1.49 1.74 -6.93
N LEU A 174 0.47 1.35 -6.15
CA LEU A 174 0.58 0.29 -5.15
C LEU A 174 0.77 -1.08 -5.84
N THR A 175 1.70 -1.89 -5.33
CA THR A 175 1.94 -3.27 -5.79
C THR A 175 1.36 -4.33 -4.87
N SER A 176 0.98 -3.93 -3.65
CA SER A 176 0.35 -4.78 -2.65
C SER A 176 -0.55 -3.94 -1.74
N LEU A 177 -1.52 -4.60 -1.12
CA LEU A 177 -2.40 -3.99 -0.12
C LEU A 177 -2.82 -5.05 0.90
N ASP A 178 -2.46 -4.85 2.16
CA ASP A 178 -2.90 -5.70 3.26
C ASP A 178 -4.06 -5.03 3.99
N ILE A 179 -5.22 -5.70 3.97
CA ILE A 179 -6.45 -5.30 4.67
C ILE A 179 -6.86 -6.30 5.75
N THR A 180 -5.96 -7.24 6.07
CA THR A 180 -6.23 -8.33 7.01
C THR A 180 -6.65 -7.75 8.36
N GLY A 181 -7.79 -8.21 8.87
CA GLY A 181 -8.32 -7.79 10.17
C GLY A 181 -9.15 -6.51 10.17
N PHE A 182 -9.39 -5.86 9.03
CA PHE A 182 -10.34 -4.73 8.94
C PHE A 182 -11.80 -5.20 8.92
N THR A 183 -12.24 -5.83 10.01
CA THR A 183 -13.57 -6.48 10.12
C THR A 183 -14.75 -5.51 9.99
N THR A 184 -14.52 -4.21 10.21
CA THR A 184 -15.53 -3.14 10.04
C THR A 184 -15.50 -2.46 8.68
N LEU A 185 -14.65 -2.92 7.75
CA LEU A 185 -14.49 -2.31 6.43
C LEU A 185 -15.76 -2.47 5.61
N THR A 186 -16.39 -1.35 5.23
CA THR A 186 -17.59 -1.33 4.37
C THR A 186 -17.26 -0.84 2.96
N TYR A 187 -16.18 -0.07 2.81
CA TYR A 187 -15.86 0.61 1.56
C TYR A 187 -14.37 0.47 1.23
N LEU A 188 -14.06 -0.31 0.20
CA LEU A 188 -12.70 -0.55 -0.28
C LEU A 188 -12.60 -0.20 -1.77
N ARG A 189 -11.80 0.81 -2.10
CA ARG A 189 -11.46 1.17 -3.48
C ARG A 189 -9.96 1.36 -3.64
N PHE A 190 -9.39 0.54 -4.50
CA PHE A 190 -7.98 0.58 -4.88
C PHE A 190 -7.80 0.36 -6.38
N GLN A 191 -8.82 0.66 -7.19
CA GLN A 191 -8.73 0.55 -8.65
C GLN A 191 -7.57 1.37 -9.23
N ASN A 192 -7.10 0.99 -10.42
CA ASN A 192 -6.01 1.67 -11.12
C ASN A 192 -4.75 1.78 -10.24
N ASN A 193 -4.25 0.62 -9.83
CA ASN A 193 -2.97 0.44 -9.17
C ASN A 193 -2.21 -0.67 -9.92
N ALA A 194 -1.10 -1.16 -9.38
CA ALA A 194 -0.32 -2.26 -9.93
C ALA A 194 -0.33 -3.48 -8.99
N ILE A 195 -1.42 -3.69 -8.25
CA ILE A 195 -1.50 -4.78 -7.26
C ILE A 195 -1.56 -6.12 -7.99
N THR A 196 -0.64 -7.02 -7.61
CA THR A 196 -0.54 -8.36 -8.20
C THR A 196 -0.93 -9.45 -7.19
N GLY A 197 -1.15 -10.67 -7.69
CA GLY A 197 -1.37 -11.84 -6.84
C GLY A 197 -2.77 -11.95 -6.26
N SER A 198 -2.87 -12.56 -5.07
CA SER A 198 -4.15 -12.81 -4.38
C SER A 198 -4.61 -11.62 -3.55
N LEU A 199 -5.89 -11.27 -3.65
CA LEU A 199 -6.56 -10.40 -2.69
C LEU A 199 -7.45 -11.23 -1.76
N ASP A 200 -7.15 -11.24 -0.47
CA ASP A 200 -8.01 -11.84 0.54
C ASP A 200 -8.91 -10.77 1.17
N VAL A 201 -10.22 -10.84 0.93
CA VAL A 201 -11.23 -10.02 1.62
C VAL A 201 -12.13 -10.85 2.55
N SER A 202 -11.84 -12.13 2.75
CA SER A 202 -12.72 -13.09 3.44
C SER A 202 -13.05 -12.70 4.89
N GLY A 203 -12.16 -11.95 5.55
CA GLY A 203 -12.35 -11.41 6.89
C GLY A 203 -13.13 -10.10 6.97
N ASN A 204 -13.44 -9.46 5.83
CA ASN A 204 -14.10 -8.16 5.75
C ASN A 204 -15.62 -8.33 5.55
N LEU A 205 -16.28 -9.06 6.46
CA LEU A 205 -17.69 -9.46 6.31
C LEU A 205 -18.71 -8.32 6.21
N SER A 206 -18.32 -7.08 6.55
CA SER A 206 -19.16 -5.88 6.42
C SER A 206 -18.99 -5.16 5.07
N LEU A 207 -18.26 -5.73 4.11
CA LEU A 207 -17.93 -5.06 2.86
C LEU A 207 -19.16 -4.85 1.97
N GLU A 208 -19.43 -3.59 1.62
CA GLU A 208 -20.55 -3.18 0.78
C GLU A 208 -20.09 -2.67 -0.59
N LYS A 209 -18.87 -2.14 -0.68
CA LYS A 209 -18.31 -1.59 -1.91
C LYS A 209 -16.89 -2.07 -2.12
N LEU A 210 -16.69 -2.77 -3.23
CA LEU A 210 -15.39 -3.25 -3.69
C LEU A 210 -15.07 -2.72 -5.09
N GLY A 211 -14.07 -1.84 -5.18
CA GLY A 211 -13.48 -1.38 -6.44
C GLY A 211 -12.03 -1.83 -6.55
N ALA A 212 -11.79 -2.87 -7.34
CA ALA A 212 -10.49 -3.50 -7.54
C ALA A 212 -10.02 -3.47 -9.01
N PHE A 213 -10.80 -2.83 -9.90
CA PHE A 213 -10.53 -2.86 -11.34
C PHE A 213 -9.23 -2.16 -11.74
N GLY A 214 -8.63 -2.52 -12.87
CA GLY A 214 -7.38 -1.90 -13.31
C GLY A 214 -6.20 -2.19 -12.37
N ASN A 215 -6.11 -3.43 -11.91
CA ASN A 215 -4.95 -3.99 -11.21
C ASN A 215 -4.47 -5.22 -12.01
N ASP A 216 -3.58 -6.03 -11.42
CA ASP A 216 -3.10 -7.29 -12.00
C ASP A 216 -3.28 -8.47 -11.03
N LEU A 217 -4.43 -8.48 -10.34
CA LEU A 217 -4.80 -9.57 -9.42
C LEU A 217 -4.93 -10.89 -10.18
N THR A 218 -4.48 -11.98 -9.57
CA THR A 218 -4.63 -13.33 -10.11
C THR A 218 -5.82 -14.07 -9.50
N ASN A 219 -6.13 -13.78 -8.23
CA ASN A 219 -7.30 -14.32 -7.55
C ASN A 219 -7.86 -13.38 -6.48
N ILE A 220 -9.16 -13.55 -6.18
CA ILE A 220 -9.85 -12.85 -5.09
C ILE A 220 -10.57 -13.87 -4.23
N ASP A 221 -10.37 -13.82 -2.92
CA ASP A 221 -11.13 -14.57 -1.93
C ASP A 221 -12.24 -13.69 -1.35
N LEU A 222 -13.48 -13.90 -1.80
CA LEU A 222 -14.67 -13.24 -1.25
C LEU A 222 -15.27 -13.99 -0.05
N GLY A 223 -14.72 -15.16 0.30
CA GLY A 223 -15.19 -16.02 1.38
C GLY A 223 -16.71 -16.19 1.38
N ALA A 224 -17.31 -16.00 2.56
CA ALA A 224 -18.75 -16.02 2.78
C ALA A 224 -19.35 -14.61 2.85
N ILE A 225 -18.79 -13.62 2.14
CA ILE A 225 -19.39 -12.29 2.06
C ILE A 225 -20.72 -12.39 1.30
N PRO A 226 -21.87 -12.04 1.91
CA PRO A 226 -23.15 -12.16 1.23
C PRO A 226 -23.22 -11.20 0.04
N TYR A 227 -23.54 -11.69 -1.16
CA TYR A 227 -23.64 -10.85 -2.36
C TYR A 227 -24.62 -9.68 -2.17
N THR A 228 -25.68 -9.88 -1.37
CA THR A 228 -26.70 -8.86 -1.07
C THR A 228 -26.17 -7.65 -0.32
N SER A 229 -24.98 -7.75 0.26
CA SER A 229 -24.32 -6.63 0.95
C SER A 229 -23.75 -5.62 -0.05
N PHE A 230 -23.43 -6.07 -1.28
CA PHE A 230 -22.77 -5.22 -2.26
C PHE A 230 -23.74 -4.22 -2.90
N THR A 231 -23.33 -2.95 -2.90
CA THR A 231 -23.91 -1.87 -3.71
C THR A 231 -22.98 -1.40 -4.83
N TYR A 232 -21.72 -1.87 -4.80
CA TYR A 232 -20.72 -1.61 -5.82
C TYR A 232 -19.69 -2.75 -5.85
N PHE A 233 -19.53 -3.37 -7.01
CA PHE A 233 -18.65 -4.52 -7.19
C PHE A 233 -17.98 -4.45 -8.57
N LYS A 234 -16.75 -3.94 -8.62
CA LYS A 234 -16.00 -3.81 -9.88
C LYS A 234 -14.61 -4.40 -9.72
N ILE A 235 -14.40 -5.56 -10.34
CA ILE A 235 -13.14 -6.31 -10.36
C ILE A 235 -12.63 -6.55 -11.79
N SER A 236 -13.26 -5.95 -12.79
CA SER A 236 -12.87 -6.03 -14.20
C SER A 236 -11.48 -5.42 -14.47
N THR A 237 -10.95 -5.59 -15.68
CA THR A 237 -9.63 -5.04 -16.06
C THR A 237 -8.51 -5.48 -15.10
N ASN A 238 -8.62 -6.69 -14.55
CA ASN A 238 -7.52 -7.47 -13.98
C ASN A 238 -7.23 -8.58 -14.99
N ASN A 239 -6.26 -8.37 -15.88
CA ASN A 239 -6.09 -9.24 -17.05
C ASN A 239 -5.70 -10.67 -16.66
N ASN A 240 -5.01 -10.84 -15.53
CA ASN A 240 -4.58 -12.13 -14.99
C ASN A 240 -5.58 -12.72 -13.96
N LEU A 241 -6.73 -12.09 -13.71
CA LEU A 241 -7.71 -12.58 -12.74
C LEU A 241 -8.47 -13.77 -13.30
N SER A 242 -7.98 -14.97 -12.98
CA SER A 242 -8.55 -16.24 -13.46
C SER A 242 -9.54 -16.86 -12.48
N CYS A 243 -9.50 -16.49 -11.19
CA CYS A 243 -10.28 -17.13 -10.15
C CYS A 243 -10.83 -16.18 -9.07
N VAL A 244 -12.10 -16.36 -8.71
CA VAL A 244 -12.75 -15.70 -7.56
C VAL A 244 -13.44 -16.76 -6.72
N TYR A 245 -12.99 -16.94 -5.49
CA TYR A 245 -13.64 -17.86 -4.55
C TYR A 245 -14.79 -17.16 -3.81
N THR A 246 -15.92 -17.85 -3.71
CA THR A 246 -17.18 -17.36 -3.12
C THR A 246 -18.00 -18.54 -2.59
N ASP A 247 -18.94 -18.29 -1.67
CA ASP A 247 -19.89 -19.29 -1.17
C ASP A 247 -20.94 -19.70 -2.20
N ASN A 248 -21.18 -18.88 -3.23
CA ASN A 248 -22.05 -19.19 -4.36
C ASN A 248 -21.61 -18.50 -5.65
N ALA A 249 -21.00 -19.28 -6.54
CA ALA A 249 -20.50 -18.81 -7.83
C ALA A 249 -21.56 -18.12 -8.70
N SER A 250 -22.82 -18.57 -8.65
CA SER A 250 -23.89 -18.02 -9.49
C SER A 250 -24.36 -16.63 -9.05
N ASP A 251 -24.13 -16.26 -7.78
CA ASP A 251 -24.56 -14.97 -7.24
C ASP A 251 -23.72 -13.81 -7.82
N PHE A 252 -22.42 -14.07 -8.04
CA PHE A 252 -21.44 -13.10 -8.50
C PHE A 252 -21.11 -13.19 -10.00
N ALA A 253 -21.49 -14.26 -10.68
CA ALA A 253 -21.21 -14.45 -12.11
C ALA A 253 -21.97 -13.44 -13.00
N PRO A 254 -21.44 -13.09 -14.19
CA PRO A 254 -22.16 -12.26 -15.15
C PRO A 254 -23.55 -12.81 -15.49
N GLY A 255 -24.56 -11.93 -15.46
CA GLY A 255 -25.98 -12.26 -15.57
C GLY A 255 -26.64 -12.71 -14.26
N GLY A 256 -25.89 -12.80 -13.16
CA GLY A 256 -26.37 -13.26 -11.86
C GLY A 256 -27.20 -12.23 -11.07
N PRO A 257 -27.69 -12.64 -9.88
CA PRO A 257 -28.42 -11.78 -8.95
C PRO A 257 -27.70 -10.48 -8.59
N LEU A 258 -26.38 -10.50 -8.37
CA LEU A 258 -25.63 -9.30 -8.00
C LEU A 258 -25.65 -8.27 -9.13
N GLU A 259 -25.33 -8.67 -10.38
CA GLU A 259 -25.37 -7.77 -11.54
C GLU A 259 -26.77 -7.18 -11.73
N THR A 260 -27.80 -8.01 -11.60
CA THR A 260 -29.20 -7.57 -11.70
C THR A 260 -29.54 -6.54 -10.61
N ALA A 261 -29.01 -6.71 -9.40
CA ALA A 261 -29.30 -5.83 -8.26
C ALA A 261 -28.60 -4.46 -8.37
N ILE A 262 -27.35 -4.41 -8.82
CA ILE A 262 -26.54 -3.18 -8.78
C ILE A 262 -26.25 -2.55 -10.15
N GLY A 263 -26.64 -3.21 -11.25
CA GLY A 263 -26.58 -2.68 -12.61
C GLY A 263 -25.20 -2.14 -12.99
N SER A 264 -25.12 -0.85 -13.31
CA SER A 264 -23.88 -0.18 -13.76
C SER A 264 -22.75 -0.14 -12.72
N ASN A 265 -23.04 -0.50 -11.46
CA ASN A 265 -22.04 -0.64 -10.40
C ASN A 265 -21.40 -2.04 -10.34
N TYR A 266 -21.85 -2.98 -11.19
CA TYR A 266 -21.25 -4.30 -11.37
C TYR A 266 -20.27 -4.30 -12.56
N SER A 267 -19.12 -4.94 -12.41
CA SER A 267 -18.22 -5.22 -13.53
C SER A 267 -17.20 -6.32 -13.18
N VAL A 268 -17.16 -7.36 -14.01
CA VAL A 268 -16.24 -8.50 -13.87
C VAL A 268 -15.51 -8.73 -15.19
N GLY A 269 -14.27 -9.22 -15.13
CA GLY A 269 -13.48 -9.55 -16.32
C GLY A 269 -14.01 -10.78 -17.06
N THR A 270 -13.81 -10.85 -18.37
CA THR A 270 -14.31 -11.97 -19.19
C THR A 270 -13.63 -13.31 -18.89
N ASN A 271 -12.44 -13.28 -18.29
CA ASN A 271 -11.63 -14.47 -17.99
C ASN A 271 -11.79 -14.96 -16.54
N THR A 272 -12.69 -14.31 -15.78
CA THR A 272 -12.86 -14.57 -14.35
C THR A 272 -13.78 -15.77 -14.14
N ASN A 273 -13.26 -16.81 -13.48
CA ASN A 273 -14.06 -17.96 -13.05
C ASN A 273 -14.43 -17.83 -11.58
N PHE A 274 -15.69 -18.11 -11.25
CA PHE A 274 -16.15 -18.17 -9.87
C PHE A 274 -16.15 -19.61 -9.39
N VAL A 275 -15.56 -19.86 -8.23
CA VAL A 275 -15.37 -21.20 -7.66
C VAL A 275 -15.92 -21.28 -6.25
N LEU A 276 -16.27 -22.50 -5.81
CA LEU A 276 -16.80 -22.80 -4.48
C LEU A 276 -15.74 -23.37 -3.53
N ASP A 277 -14.53 -23.61 -4.01
CA ASP A 277 -13.42 -24.13 -3.24
C ASP A 277 -12.19 -23.26 -3.52
N ALA A 278 -11.65 -22.62 -2.48
CA ALA A 278 -10.46 -21.78 -2.58
C ALA A 278 -9.25 -22.51 -3.17
N THR A 279 -9.18 -23.83 -3.02
CA THR A 279 -8.11 -24.65 -3.60
C THR A 279 -8.15 -24.68 -5.12
N GLU A 280 -9.31 -24.45 -5.75
CA GLU A 280 -9.42 -24.35 -7.20
C GLU A 280 -8.66 -23.12 -7.74
N CYS A 281 -8.62 -22.02 -6.98
CA CYS A 281 -7.84 -20.84 -7.35
C CYS A 281 -6.33 -21.11 -7.37
N ALA A 282 -5.83 -22.00 -6.52
CA ALA A 282 -4.42 -22.42 -6.55
C ALA A 282 -4.07 -23.27 -7.79
N THR A 283 -5.07 -23.93 -8.40
CA THR A 283 -4.88 -24.77 -9.60
C THR A 283 -5.09 -24.01 -10.91
N LEU A 284 -5.88 -22.92 -10.87
CA LEU A 284 -6.20 -22.04 -12.01
C LEU A 284 -5.31 -20.81 -12.08
N GLY A 285 -4.55 -20.53 -11.02
CA GLY A 285 -3.44 -19.59 -11.07
C GLY A 285 -2.40 -20.16 -12.03
N THR A 286 -2.15 -19.47 -13.14
CA THR A 286 -0.88 -19.65 -13.82
C THR A 286 0.17 -19.22 -12.81
N GLU A 287 0.85 -20.16 -12.17
CA GLU A 287 2.17 -19.82 -11.65
C GLU A 287 2.91 -19.28 -12.86
N ASP A 288 3.21 -17.98 -12.84
CA ASP A 288 4.23 -17.42 -13.69
C ASP A 288 5.48 -18.24 -13.40
N PHE A 289 5.68 -19.27 -14.21
CA PHE A 289 6.95 -19.95 -14.34
C PHE A 289 7.87 -18.87 -14.89
N ASN A 290 8.45 -18.08 -13.98
CA ASN A 290 9.71 -17.41 -14.21
C ASN A 290 10.74 -18.53 -14.36
N ALA A 291 10.69 -19.20 -15.51
CA ALA A 291 11.67 -20.15 -15.95
C ALA A 291 12.96 -19.35 -16.05
N PHE A 292 13.75 -19.43 -14.98
CA PHE A 292 15.08 -18.91 -14.94
C PHE A 292 15.82 -19.40 -16.19
N GLU A 293 16.10 -18.48 -17.11
CA GLU A 293 16.80 -18.81 -18.35
C GLU A 293 18.23 -19.22 -18.00
N PHE A 294 18.51 -20.51 -18.14
CA PHE A 294 19.87 -21.02 -18.11
C PHE A 294 20.08 -22.07 -19.18
N SER A 295 21.33 -22.27 -19.54
CA SER A 295 21.73 -23.36 -20.43
C SER A 295 22.86 -24.16 -19.81
N MET A 296 22.81 -25.48 -19.99
CA MET A 296 23.83 -26.41 -19.52
C MET A 296 24.34 -27.24 -20.67
N TYR A 297 25.60 -27.04 -21.07
CA TYR A 297 26.18 -27.69 -22.24
C TYR A 297 27.69 -27.96 -22.13
N PRO A 298 28.20 -29.04 -22.77
CA PRO A 298 27.41 -30.11 -23.36
C PRO A 298 26.75 -30.96 -22.26
N ASN A 299 25.56 -31.47 -22.53
CA ASN A 299 24.89 -32.45 -21.69
C ASN A 299 24.14 -33.42 -22.62
N PRO A 300 24.60 -34.69 -22.78
CA PRO A 300 25.62 -35.39 -21.98
C PRO A 300 27.06 -34.87 -22.10
N THR A 301 27.91 -35.15 -21.11
CA THR A 301 29.33 -34.73 -21.08
C THR A 301 30.27 -35.79 -20.47
N LYS A 302 31.58 -35.68 -20.75
CA LYS A 302 32.63 -36.56 -20.23
C LYS A 302 33.48 -35.95 -19.11
N GLU A 303 33.80 -34.66 -19.13
CA GLU A 303 34.77 -34.10 -18.17
C GLU A 303 34.33 -32.76 -17.59
N HIS A 304 33.72 -31.92 -18.43
CA HIS A 304 33.29 -30.59 -18.03
C HIS A 304 31.90 -30.28 -18.59
N VAL A 305 31.10 -29.58 -17.80
CA VAL A 305 29.84 -28.99 -18.25
C VAL A 305 29.88 -27.48 -17.99
N THR A 306 29.41 -26.69 -18.93
CA THR A 306 29.28 -25.24 -18.76
C THR A 306 27.85 -24.91 -18.37
N ILE A 307 27.69 -24.16 -17.28
CA ILE A 307 26.42 -23.62 -16.81
C ILE A 307 26.42 -22.12 -17.12
N SER A 308 25.51 -21.68 -17.99
CA SER A 308 25.33 -20.26 -18.32
C SER A 308 24.08 -19.73 -17.63
N LEU A 309 24.24 -18.71 -16.78
CA LEU A 309 23.19 -18.13 -15.94
C LEU A 309 23.07 -16.62 -16.19
N ASN A 310 21.89 -16.04 -15.96
CA ASN A 310 21.70 -14.59 -15.98
C ASN A 310 22.02 -13.92 -14.63
N ASP A 311 21.94 -14.66 -13.52
CA ASP A 311 22.21 -14.19 -12.16
C ASP A 311 23.16 -15.13 -11.40
N ASN A 312 23.69 -14.63 -10.28
CA ASN A 312 24.48 -15.43 -9.34
C ASN A 312 23.59 -16.49 -8.67
N ALA A 313 24.11 -17.71 -8.53
CA ALA A 313 23.40 -18.81 -7.90
C ALA A 313 24.31 -19.69 -7.06
N SER A 314 23.80 -20.22 -5.95
CA SER A 314 24.39 -21.36 -5.27
C SER A 314 23.97 -22.65 -5.97
N TYR A 315 24.82 -23.68 -5.97
CA TYR A 315 24.49 -24.98 -6.54
C TYR A 315 24.88 -26.14 -5.63
N GLN A 316 24.18 -27.26 -5.82
CA GLN A 316 24.46 -28.56 -5.24
C GLN A 316 24.32 -29.63 -6.32
N LEU A 317 25.36 -30.42 -6.53
CA LEU A 317 25.34 -31.58 -7.41
C LEU A 317 25.08 -32.83 -6.59
N ILE A 318 24.01 -33.57 -6.92
CA ILE A 318 23.57 -34.77 -6.19
C ILE A 318 23.53 -36.00 -7.11
N ASN A 319 23.68 -37.19 -6.52
CA ASN A 319 23.44 -38.47 -7.20
C ASN A 319 21.96 -38.90 -7.11
N MET A 320 21.61 -40.04 -7.72
CA MET A 320 20.26 -40.61 -7.70
C MET A 320 19.75 -40.99 -6.30
N ASN A 321 20.65 -41.18 -5.33
CA ASN A 321 20.30 -41.48 -3.94
C ASN A 321 20.11 -40.19 -3.10
N GLY A 322 20.15 -39.01 -3.72
CA GLY A 322 20.03 -37.72 -3.04
C GLY A 322 21.28 -37.27 -2.29
N GLN A 323 22.40 -37.99 -2.42
CA GLN A 323 23.65 -37.63 -1.74
C GLN A 323 24.32 -36.46 -2.46
N THR A 324 24.75 -35.46 -1.70
CA THR A 324 25.53 -34.33 -2.21
C THR A 324 26.95 -34.77 -2.53
N LEU A 325 27.33 -34.60 -3.79
CA LEU A 325 28.68 -34.86 -4.28
C LEU A 325 29.53 -33.60 -4.25
N MET A 326 28.93 -32.47 -4.63
CA MET A 326 29.60 -31.18 -4.73
C MET A 326 28.62 -30.05 -4.42
N LYS A 327 29.14 -28.92 -3.95
CA LYS A 327 28.38 -27.68 -3.80
C LYS A 327 29.29 -26.48 -4.04
N GLY A 328 28.70 -25.36 -4.46
CA GLY A 328 29.46 -24.16 -4.74
C GLY A 328 28.56 -22.99 -5.15
N HIS A 329 29.17 -22.02 -5.80
CA HIS A 329 28.50 -20.83 -6.30
C HIS A 329 28.89 -20.63 -7.76
N PHE A 330 27.94 -20.15 -8.55
CA PHE A 330 28.11 -19.69 -9.91
C PHE A 330 27.83 -18.19 -9.95
N ASN A 331 28.58 -17.48 -10.78
CA ASN A 331 28.31 -16.08 -11.07
C ASN A 331 27.42 -15.97 -12.31
N ALA A 332 26.81 -14.81 -12.52
CA ALA A 332 26.20 -14.47 -13.80
C ALA A 332 27.21 -14.67 -14.95
N GLY A 333 26.75 -15.23 -16.07
CA GLY A 333 27.59 -15.63 -17.20
C GLY A 333 27.93 -17.13 -17.23
N LYS A 334 29.05 -17.49 -17.85
CA LYS A 334 29.46 -18.88 -18.13
C LYS A 334 30.34 -19.44 -17.02
N ASN A 335 29.93 -20.57 -16.45
CA ASN A 335 30.61 -21.23 -15.34
C ASN A 335 30.98 -22.68 -15.73
N PRO A 336 32.26 -22.98 -16.02
CA PRO A 336 32.68 -24.35 -16.24
C PRO A 336 32.74 -25.13 -14.92
N LEU A 337 32.08 -26.29 -14.89
CA LEU A 337 32.10 -27.23 -13.78
C LEU A 337 32.79 -28.53 -14.21
N SER A 338 33.84 -28.93 -13.49
CA SER A 338 34.52 -30.20 -13.71
C SER A 338 33.81 -31.35 -12.99
N ILE A 339 33.56 -32.43 -13.72
CA ILE A 339 32.94 -33.67 -13.25
C ILE A 339 33.77 -34.90 -13.64
N SER A 340 35.04 -34.70 -13.98
CA SER A 340 35.97 -35.78 -14.41
C SER A 340 36.11 -36.89 -13.36
N ASN A 341 36.02 -36.53 -12.08
CA ASN A 341 36.14 -37.46 -10.95
C ASN A 341 34.85 -38.23 -10.64
N LEU A 342 33.76 -37.98 -11.37
CA LEU A 342 32.47 -38.67 -11.17
C LEU A 342 32.37 -39.91 -12.07
N ALA A 343 31.78 -40.98 -11.54
CA ALA A 343 31.47 -42.17 -12.32
C ALA A 343 30.44 -41.86 -13.42
N ARG A 344 30.38 -42.70 -14.46
CA ARG A 344 29.33 -42.61 -15.48
C ARG A 344 27.96 -42.79 -14.85
N GLY A 345 27.01 -41.93 -15.18
CA GLY A 345 25.69 -41.97 -14.57
C GLY A 345 24.88 -40.67 -14.71
N LEU A 346 23.69 -40.71 -14.12
CA LEU A 346 22.78 -39.57 -14.03
C LEU A 346 22.98 -38.83 -12.70
N TYR A 347 23.11 -37.52 -12.80
CA TYR A 347 23.24 -36.60 -11.67
C TYR A 347 22.20 -35.50 -11.78
N PHE A 348 21.94 -34.80 -10.67
CA PHE A 348 21.09 -33.63 -10.65
C PHE A 348 21.85 -32.43 -10.11
N ILE A 349 21.77 -31.30 -10.80
CA ILE A 349 22.28 -30.03 -10.31
C ILE A 349 21.10 -29.20 -9.81
N ASN A 350 21.06 -28.99 -8.51
CA ASN A 350 20.09 -28.12 -7.84
C ASN A 350 20.73 -26.73 -7.72
N MET A 351 20.03 -25.68 -8.14
CA MET A 351 20.53 -24.31 -8.05
C MET A 351 19.54 -23.42 -7.32
N THR A 352 20.04 -22.43 -6.59
CA THR A 352 19.24 -21.42 -5.90
C THR A 352 19.88 -20.05 -6.10
N THR A 353 19.17 -19.14 -6.75
CA THR A 353 19.60 -17.77 -7.04
C THR A 353 19.54 -16.88 -5.80
N THR A 354 20.16 -15.70 -5.88
CA THR A 354 20.15 -14.69 -4.79
C THR A 354 18.76 -14.15 -4.46
N ASN A 355 17.83 -14.14 -5.42
CA ASN A 355 16.43 -13.77 -5.22
C ASN A 355 15.53 -14.93 -4.74
N GLY A 356 16.12 -16.11 -4.46
CA GLY A 356 15.40 -17.23 -3.84
C GLY A 356 14.79 -18.25 -4.81
N ASN A 357 14.88 -18.05 -6.12
CA ASN A 357 14.38 -18.99 -7.11
C ASN A 357 15.20 -20.29 -7.09
N ARG A 358 14.51 -21.44 -7.15
CA ARG A 358 15.13 -22.77 -7.10
C ARG A 358 14.88 -23.54 -8.40
N MET A 359 15.88 -24.29 -8.86
CA MET A 359 15.72 -25.18 -10.01
C MET A 359 16.55 -26.45 -9.86
N THR A 360 16.19 -27.48 -10.63
CA THR A 360 16.91 -28.75 -10.68
C THR A 360 17.04 -29.18 -12.14
N HIS A 361 18.24 -29.58 -12.56
CA HIS A 361 18.46 -30.09 -13.92
C HIS A 361 19.23 -31.40 -13.94
N LYS A 362 18.93 -32.23 -14.94
CA LYS A 362 19.58 -33.52 -15.15
C LYS A 362 20.93 -33.31 -15.83
N LEU A 363 22.00 -33.90 -15.28
CA LEU A 363 23.34 -33.94 -15.87
C LEU A 363 23.71 -35.39 -16.15
N ILE A 364 24.03 -35.70 -17.40
CA ILE A 364 24.40 -37.06 -17.83
C ILE A 364 25.91 -37.13 -18.07
N LYS A 365 26.60 -37.91 -17.24
CA LYS A 365 28.03 -38.21 -17.39
C LYS A 365 28.23 -39.48 -18.21
N GLN A 366 28.93 -39.35 -19.33
CA GLN A 366 29.32 -40.46 -20.22
C GLN A 366 30.74 -40.94 -20.00
#